data_AF-A0A7S3MSX1-F1
#
_entry.id   AF-A0A7S3MSX1-F1
#
_cell.length_a   1.000
_cell.length_b   1.000
_cell.length_c   1.000
_cell.angle_alpha   90.00
_cell.angle_beta   90.00
_cell.angle_gamma   90.00
#
_symmetry.space_group_name_H-M   'P 1'
#
loop_
_entity.id
_entity.type
_entity.pdbx_description
1 polymer ?
#
loop_
_entity_poly.entity_id
_entity_poly.type
_entity_poly.pdbx_seq_one_letter_code
_entity_poly.pdbx_strand_id
1 'polypeptide(L)'
;MEVDRCCCIFTPKQGVYILGAFTLWALCFSELEEFVLARFAINLSIAIAFIVMALFDSALTRKLFFLTYAIGTIPIFLVFVWDFQRGMFNNQ
;
A
#
# COMPACT_ATOMS: atom_id res chain seq x y z
N MET A 1 -17.57 -22.82 6.21
CA MET A 1 -18.32 -22.40 7.40
C MET A 1 -18.00 -20.94 7.62
N GLU A 2 -18.87 -20.07 7.11
CA GLU A 2 -18.86 -18.63 7.35
C GLU A 2 -19.44 -18.37 8.73
N VAL A 3 -18.71 -17.63 9.56
CA VAL A 3 -19.22 -17.07 10.81
C VAL A 3 -19.29 -15.56 10.62
N ASP A 4 -20.52 -15.07 10.61
CA ASP A 4 -20.96 -13.68 10.61
C ASP A 4 -20.54 -12.90 11.88
N ARG A 5 -20.64 -11.56 11.77
CA ARG A 5 -20.79 -10.55 12.85
C ARG A 5 -19.52 -10.07 13.57
N CYS A 6 -18.69 -9.29 12.87
CA CYS A 6 -18.09 -8.11 13.49
C CYS A 6 -18.69 -6.86 12.82
N CYS A 7 -19.06 -5.87 13.62
CA CYS A 7 -19.77 -4.63 13.26
C CYS A 7 -18.95 -3.66 12.38
N CYS A 8 -18.35 -4.15 11.29
CA CYS A 8 -17.63 -3.33 10.34
C CYS A 8 -18.62 -2.88 9.25
N ILE A 9 -18.77 -1.57 9.08
CA ILE A 9 -19.52 -0.96 7.95
C ILE A 9 -18.99 -1.47 6.61
N PHE A 10 -17.73 -1.88 6.58
CA PHE A 10 -17.06 -2.45 5.41
C PHE A 10 -16.73 -3.92 5.60
N THR A 11 -17.02 -4.70 4.57
CA THR A 11 -16.52 -6.07 4.47
C THR A 11 -15.00 -6.06 4.30
N PRO A 12 -14.27 -7.07 4.80
CA PRO A 12 -12.83 -7.19 4.57
C PRO A 12 -12.46 -7.13 3.09
N LYS A 13 -13.32 -7.70 2.22
CA LYS A 13 -13.20 -7.60 0.76
C LYS A 13 -13.11 -6.14 0.32
N GLN A 14 -14.10 -5.31 0.67
CA GLN A 14 -14.13 -3.91 0.28
C GLN A 14 -12.90 -3.14 0.78
N GLY A 15 -12.47 -3.38 2.01
CA GLY A 15 -11.27 -2.74 2.57
C GLY A 15 -10.01 -3.02 1.74
N VAL A 16 -9.82 -4.28 1.32
CA VAL A 16 -8.65 -4.66 0.51
C VAL A 16 -8.65 -3.98 -0.86
N TYR A 17 -9.82 -3.86 -1.50
CA TYR A 17 -9.96 -3.16 -2.79
C TYR A 17 -9.74 -1.65 -2.68
N ILE A 18 -10.23 -1.02 -1.60
CA ILE A 18 -10.00 0.40 -1.34
C ILE A 18 -8.50 0.67 -1.13
N LEU A 19 -7.82 -0.14 -0.32
CA LEU A 19 -6.37 -0.01 -0.10
C LEU A 19 -5.57 -0.21 -1.39
N GLY A 20 -5.97 -1.19 -2.21
CA GLY A 20 -5.35 -1.41 -3.51
C GLY A 20 -5.50 -0.24 -4.47
N ALA A 21 -6.69 0.36 -4.53
CA ALA A 21 -6.95 1.55 -5.34
C ALA A 21 -6.09 2.74 -4.89
N PHE A 22 -5.97 2.98 -3.58
CA PHE A 22 -5.09 4.03 -3.05
C PHE A 22 -3.61 3.76 -3.32
N THR A 23 -3.17 2.49 -3.32
CA THR A 23 -1.78 2.13 -3.66
C THR A 23 -1.48 2.47 -5.12
N LEU A 24 -2.38 2.15 -6.05
CA LEU A 24 -2.24 2.50 -7.46
C LEU A 24 -2.24 4.02 -7.66
N TRP A 25 -3.09 4.73 -6.93
CA TRP A 25 -3.11 6.19 -6.93
C TRP A 25 -1.80 6.78 -6.44
N ALA A 26 -1.26 6.28 -5.31
CA ALA A 26 0.03 6.70 -4.78
C ALA A 26 1.16 6.47 -5.79
N LEU A 27 1.21 5.31 -6.44
CA LEU A 27 2.21 5.03 -7.47
C LEU A 27 2.11 5.98 -8.67
N CYS A 28 0.91 6.37 -9.09
CA CYS A 28 0.73 7.35 -10.18
C CYS A 28 1.17 8.76 -9.77
N PHE A 29 0.77 9.24 -8.60
CA PHE A 29 0.99 10.64 -8.22
C PHE A 29 2.38 10.89 -7.61
N SER A 30 2.85 10.00 -6.72
CA SER A 30 4.12 10.20 -6.02
C SER A 30 5.33 10.20 -6.97
N GLU A 31 5.26 9.46 -8.07
CA GLU A 31 6.37 9.36 -9.03
C GLU A 31 6.35 10.46 -10.10
N LEU A 32 5.21 11.13 -10.30
CA LEU A 32 5.12 12.29 -11.18
C LEU A 32 5.73 13.55 -10.55
N GLU A 33 5.67 13.65 -9.22
CA GLU A 33 6.18 14.81 -8.48
C GLU A 33 7.67 14.66 -8.14
N GLU A 34 8.07 13.49 -7.62
CA GLU A 34 9.48 13.22 -7.31
C GLU A 34 9.78 11.72 -7.38
N PHE A 35 10.63 11.31 -8.33
CA PHE A 35 10.99 9.92 -8.49
C PHE A 35 12.03 9.48 -7.46
N VAL A 36 11.60 8.67 -6.48
CA VAL A 36 12.47 8.08 -5.46
C VAL A 36 12.44 6.56 -5.61
N LEU A 37 13.52 6.00 -6.16
CA LEU A 37 13.58 4.58 -6.55
C LEU A 37 13.16 3.60 -5.44
N ALA A 38 13.54 3.88 -4.18
CA ALA A 38 13.18 3.03 -3.04
C ALA A 38 11.67 3.03 -2.78
N ARG A 39 11.02 4.19 -2.86
CA ARG A 39 9.57 4.33 -2.71
C ARG A 39 8.84 3.69 -3.89
N PHE A 40 9.33 3.92 -5.10
CA PHE A 40 8.78 3.35 -6.33
C PHE A 40 8.76 1.81 -6.29
N ALA A 41 9.90 1.19 -5.99
CA ALA A 41 10.04 -0.27 -5.98
C ALA A 41 9.06 -0.93 -4.99
N ILE A 42 8.84 -0.31 -3.83
CA ILE A 42 7.95 -0.82 -2.80
C ILE A 42 6.49 -0.62 -3.22
N ASN A 43 6.11 0.58 -3.67
CA ASN A 43 4.76 0.83 -4.20
C ASN A 43 4.41 -0.11 -5.37
N LEU A 44 5.37 -0.36 -6.27
CA LEU A 44 5.20 -1.29 -7.38
C LEU A 44 4.98 -2.73 -6.88
N SER A 45 5.74 -3.17 -5.88
CA SER A 45 5.58 -4.51 -5.30
C SER A 45 4.20 -4.71 -4.66
N ILE A 46 3.67 -3.69 -3.98
CA ILE A 46 2.32 -3.70 -3.38
C ILE A 46 1.26 -3.68 -4.48
N ALA A 47 1.46 -2.88 -5.55
CA ALA A 47 0.56 -2.84 -6.70
C ALA A 47 0.49 -4.20 -7.43
N ILE A 48 1.62 -4.88 -7.61
CA ILE A 48 1.64 -6.23 -8.20
C ILE A 48 0.88 -7.20 -7.29
N ALA A 49 1.10 -7.16 -5.97
CA ALA A 49 0.36 -7.99 -5.02
C ALA A 49 -1.15 -7.72 -5.07
N PHE A 50 -1.56 -6.46 -5.30
CA PHE A 50 -2.96 -6.09 -5.49
C PHE A 50 -3.55 -6.70 -6.76
N ILE A 51 -2.83 -6.63 -7.88
CA ILE A 51 -3.26 -7.22 -9.16
C ILE A 51 -3.42 -8.74 -9.02
N VAL A 52 -2.45 -9.42 -8.40
CA VAL A 52 -2.57 -10.87 -8.14
C VAL A 52 -3.78 -11.17 -7.26
N MET A 53 -4.02 -10.37 -6.23
CA MET A 53 -5.20 -10.52 -5.38
C MET A 53 -6.51 -10.32 -6.16
N ALA A 54 -6.57 -9.32 -7.04
CA ALA A 54 -7.74 -9.03 -7.88
C ALA A 54 -8.02 -10.14 -8.91
N LEU A 55 -6.98 -10.78 -9.45
CA LEU A 55 -7.11 -11.86 -10.45
C LEU A 55 -7.61 -13.18 -9.85
N PHE A 56 -7.12 -13.57 -8.67
CA PHE A 56 -7.44 -14.87 -8.05
C PHE A 56 -8.56 -14.80 -6.99
N ASP A 57 -8.86 -13.62 -6.46
CA ASP A 57 -9.88 -13.30 -5.46
C ASP A 57 -10.14 -14.37 -4.36
N SER A 58 -9.07 -14.91 -3.78
CA SER A 58 -9.14 -15.91 -2.71
C SER A 58 -8.88 -15.31 -1.33
N ALA A 59 -9.32 -15.97 -0.26
CA ALA A 59 -9.04 -15.53 1.11
C ALA A 59 -7.53 -15.46 1.40
N LEU A 60 -6.73 -16.36 0.79
CA LEU A 60 -5.29 -16.40 0.94
C LEU A 60 -4.62 -15.20 0.27
N THR A 61 -4.99 -14.90 -0.99
CA THR A 61 -4.41 -13.78 -1.75
C THR A 61 -4.76 -12.42 -1.14
N ARG A 62 -5.95 -12.29 -0.53
CA ARG A 62 -6.31 -11.07 0.24
C ARG A 62 -5.45 -10.87 1.47
N LYS A 63 -5.17 -11.93 2.24
CA LYS A 63 -4.27 -11.87 3.40
C LYS A 63 -2.83 -11.55 2.99
N LEU A 64 -2.36 -12.17 1.92
CA LEU A 64 -1.02 -11.92 1.36
C LEU A 64 -0.88 -10.46 0.93
N PHE A 65 -1.83 -9.93 0.16
CA PHE A 65 -1.82 -8.51 -0.21
C PHE A 65 -1.82 -7.62 1.04
N PHE A 66 -2.68 -7.88 2.02
CA PHE A 66 -2.74 -7.06 3.23
C PHE A 66 -1.42 -7.07 4.00
N LEU A 67 -0.77 -8.23 4.09
CA LEU A 67 0.54 -8.37 4.72
C LEU A 67 1.61 -7.59 3.93
N THR A 68 1.65 -7.72 2.60
CA THR A 68 2.57 -6.97 1.74
C THR A 68 2.36 -5.47 1.86
N TYR A 69 1.10 -5.03 1.90
CA TYR A 69 0.73 -3.64 2.12
C TYR A 69 1.24 -3.15 3.48
N ALA A 70 0.91 -3.86 4.57
CA ALA A 70 1.30 -3.45 5.92
C ALA A 70 2.83 -3.40 6.11
N ILE A 71 3.55 -4.43 5.65
CA ILE A 71 5.02 -4.49 5.73
C ILE A 71 5.64 -3.44 4.82
N GLY A 72 5.16 -3.27 3.59
CA GLY A 72 5.69 -2.31 2.63
C GLY A 72 5.45 -0.85 3.02
N THR A 73 4.42 -0.57 3.81
CA THR A 73 4.14 0.81 4.27
C THR A 73 5.21 1.30 5.27
N ILE A 74 5.81 0.40 6.07
CA ILE A 74 6.86 0.75 7.05
C ILE A 74 8.09 1.41 6.38
N PRO A 75 8.76 0.78 5.41
CA PRO A 75 9.90 1.39 4.73
C PRO A 75 9.52 2.63 3.93
N ILE A 76 8.32 2.71 3.35
CA ILE A 76 7.84 3.96 2.70
C ILE A 76 7.78 5.09 3.73
N PHE A 77 7.25 4.83 4.93
CA PHE A 77 7.20 5.81 6.01
C PHE A 77 8.60 6.23 6.48
N LEU A 78 9.55 5.29 6.57
CA LEU A 78 10.94 5.61 6.92
C LEU A 78 11.63 6.49 5.87
N VAL A 79 11.43 6.20 4.58
CA VAL A 79 11.93 7.06 3.48
C VAL A 79 11.33 8.45 3.57
N PHE A 80 10.01 8.55 3.81
CA PHE A 80 9.33 9.83 3.98
C PHE A 80 9.91 10.66 5.14
N VAL A 81 10.11 10.04 6.31
CA VAL A 81 10.70 10.73 7.47
C VAL A 81 12.13 11.18 7.18
N TRP A 82 12.92 10.34 6.51
CA TRP A 82 14.29 10.67 6.13
C TRP A 82 14.35 11.87 5.18
N ASP A 83 13.51 11.89 4.15
CA ASP A 83 13.44 12.98 3.18
C ASP A 83 12.92 14.27 3.84
N PHE A 84 11.92 14.16 4.73
CA PHE A 84 11.41 15.29 5.49
C PHE A 84 12.47 15.93 6.39
N GLN A 85 13.26 15.12 7.10
CA GLN A 85 14.38 15.61 7.91
C GLN A 85 15.41 16.34 7.05
N ARG A 86 15.82 15.75 5.91
CA ARG A 86 16.77 16.40 4.98
C ARG A 86 16.24 17.71 4.42
N GLY A 87 14.96 17.76 4.06
CA GLY A 87 14.31 18.98 3.57
C GLY A 87 14.29 20.10 4.61
N MET A 88 14.12 19.78 5.90
CA MET A 88 14.22 20.78 6.97
C MET A 88 15.65 21.23 7.24
N PHE A 89 16.65 20.33 7.16
CA PHE A 89 18.06 20.69 7.41
C PHE A 89 18.73 21.43 6.25
N ASN A 90 18.31 21.22 5.00
CA ASN A 90 18.88 21.91 3.83
C ASN A 90 18.27 23.31 3.57
N ASN A 91 17.20 23.68 4.25
CA ASN A 91 16.56 25.00 4.15
C ASN A 91 16.94 25.94 5.33
N GLN A 92 17.98 25.61 6.10
CA GLN A 92 18.65 26.51 7.05
C GLN A 92 19.98 27.00 6.46
#